data_AF-A0A957PYJ6-F1
#
_entry.id   AF-A0A957PYJ6-F1
#
_cell.length_a   1.000
_cell.length_b   1.000
_cell.length_c   1.000
_cell.angle_alpha   90.00
_cell.angle_beta   90.00
_cell.angle_gamma   90.00
#
_symmetry.space_group_name_H-M   'P 1'
#
loop_
_entity.id
_entity.type
_entity.pdbx_description
1 polymer ?
#
loop_
_entity_poly.entity_id
_entity_poly.type
_entity_poly.pdbx_seq_one_letter_code
_entity_poly.pdbx_strand_id
1 'polypeptide(L)'
;MASAKEFLRQYNLKPKQSLAQNFLVDEAHLARIAAAATLTKEDIVLEIGPGPGTLTDHLAAQAGRVIAVELDNRLIEPLQQRFAAQPHVTILHGDILELAPGALVEQAVRDGRRETGASRSLVPLVL
;
A
#
# COMPACT_ATOMS: atom_id res chain seq x y z
N MET A 1 2.64 -5.72 -14.22
CA MET A 1 2.17 -5.98 -12.84
C MET A 1 1.25 -7.20 -12.87
N ALA A 2 1.37 -8.11 -11.90
CA ALA A 2 0.51 -9.30 -11.88
C ALA A 2 -0.89 -8.91 -11.41
N SER A 3 -1.93 -9.35 -12.13
CA SER A 3 -3.32 -9.08 -11.73
C SER A 3 -3.63 -9.72 -10.37
N ALA A 4 -4.67 -9.21 -9.70
CA ALA A 4 -5.15 -9.78 -8.44
C ALA A 4 -5.43 -11.30 -8.54
N LYS A 5 -6.02 -11.76 -9.65
CA LYS A 5 -6.33 -13.17 -9.86
C LYS A 5 -5.07 -14.03 -10.01
N GLU A 6 -4.08 -13.54 -10.75
CA GLU A 6 -2.80 -14.24 -10.94
C GLU A 6 -2.02 -14.34 -9.64
N PHE A 7 -1.97 -13.24 -8.88
CA PHE A 7 -1.33 -13.20 -7.58
C PHE A 7 -1.95 -14.22 -6.61
N LEU A 8 -3.27 -14.21 -6.45
CA LEU A 8 -3.97 -15.15 -5.58
C LEU A 8 -3.74 -16.61 -6.01
N ARG A 9 -3.74 -16.88 -7.33
CA ARG A 9 -3.46 -18.21 -7.87
C ARG A 9 -2.02 -18.66 -7.57
N GLN A 10 -1.04 -17.78 -7.76
CA GLN A 10 0.38 -18.05 -7.52
C GLN A 10 0.64 -18.51 -6.08
N TYR A 11 0.02 -17.84 -5.11
CA TYR A 11 0.19 -18.16 -3.68
C TYR A 11 -0.89 -19.11 -3.14
N ASN A 12 -1.72 -19.67 -4.02
CA ASN A 12 -2.84 -20.57 -3.67
C ASN A 12 -3.78 -19.99 -2.60
N LEU A 13 -4.02 -18.67 -2.66
CA LEU A 13 -4.86 -17.92 -1.75
C LEU A 13 -6.29 -17.78 -2.29
N LYS A 14 -7.24 -17.69 -1.36
CA LYS A 14 -8.65 -17.40 -1.65
C LYS A 14 -9.14 -16.25 -0.78
N PRO A 15 -10.03 -15.38 -1.30
CA PRO A 15 -10.68 -14.35 -0.51
C PRO A 15 -11.36 -14.95 0.73
N LYS A 16 -11.17 -14.31 1.89
CA LYS A 16 -11.85 -14.64 3.15
C LYS A 16 -13.15 -13.84 3.25
N GLN A 17 -14.26 -14.56 3.33
CA GLN A 17 -15.58 -13.97 3.59
C GLN A 17 -15.63 -13.31 4.98
N SER A 18 -14.98 -13.90 5.98
CA SER A 18 -14.90 -13.34 7.34
C SER A 18 -14.18 -11.99 7.42
N LEU A 19 -13.35 -11.66 6.41
CA LEU A 19 -12.66 -10.38 6.29
C LEU A 19 -13.30 -9.48 5.21
N ALA A 20 -14.48 -9.87 4.69
CA ALA A 20 -15.19 -9.17 3.62
C ALA A 20 -14.31 -8.83 2.39
N GLN A 21 -13.32 -9.69 2.08
CA GLN A 21 -12.34 -9.41 1.03
C GLN A 21 -12.99 -9.38 -0.36
N ASN A 22 -12.93 -8.21 -1.01
CA ASN A 22 -13.29 -7.99 -2.40
C ASN A 22 -12.11 -7.32 -3.10
N PHE A 23 -11.61 -7.90 -4.18
CA PHE A 23 -10.40 -7.41 -4.83
C PHE A 23 -10.71 -6.71 -6.15
N LEU A 24 -10.11 -5.54 -6.35
CA LEU A 24 -10.20 -4.79 -7.59
C LEU A 24 -9.39 -5.52 -8.69
N VAL A 25 -10.07 -5.83 -9.79
CA VAL A 25 -9.49 -6.56 -10.94
C VAL A 25 -9.49 -5.73 -12.23
N ASP A 26 -10.15 -4.58 -12.22
CA ASP A 26 -10.27 -3.69 -13.37
C ASP A 26 -9.20 -2.62 -13.32
N GLU A 27 -8.27 -2.67 -14.28
CA GLU A 27 -7.14 -1.74 -14.36
C GLU A 27 -7.55 -0.31 -14.66
N ALA A 28 -8.65 -0.08 -15.39
CA ALA A 28 -9.12 1.28 -15.66
C ALA A 28 -9.67 1.92 -14.38
N HIS A 29 -10.34 1.16 -13.53
CA HIS A 29 -10.80 1.64 -12.22
C HIS A 29 -9.63 1.90 -11.27
N LEU A 30 -8.65 0.99 -11.21
CA LEU A 30 -7.43 1.18 -10.41
C LEU A 30 -6.67 2.45 -10.81
N ALA A 31 -6.45 2.65 -12.11
CA ALA A 31 -5.79 3.84 -12.63
C ALA A 31 -6.57 5.13 -12.30
N ARG A 32 -7.91 5.09 -12.36
CA ARG A 32 -8.76 6.22 -12.00
C ARG A 32 -8.70 6.56 -10.53
N ILE A 33 -8.68 5.57 -9.64
CA ILE A 33 -8.54 5.78 -8.19
C ILE A 33 -7.20 6.45 -7.91
N ALA A 34 -6.10 5.89 -8.44
CA ALA A 34 -4.77 6.44 -8.22
C ALA A 34 -4.62 7.85 -8.83
N ALA A 35 -5.21 8.12 -10.00
CA ALA A 35 -5.21 9.46 -10.59
C ALA A 35 -6.02 10.48 -9.78
N ALA A 36 -7.14 10.07 -9.18
CA ALA A 36 -7.96 10.94 -8.35
C ALA A 36 -7.25 11.41 -7.06
N ALA A 37 -6.24 10.65 -6.61
CA ALA A 37 -5.40 11.01 -5.49
C ALA A 37 -4.39 12.14 -5.80
N THR A 38 -4.19 12.49 -7.08
CA THR A 38 -3.31 13.60 -7.53
C THR A 38 -1.91 13.56 -6.89
N LEU A 39 -1.35 12.36 -6.77
CA LEU A 39 -0.11 12.11 -6.03
C LEU A 39 1.13 12.64 -6.76
N THR A 40 2.11 13.02 -5.96
CA THR A 40 3.44 13.48 -6.38
C THR A 40 4.53 12.66 -5.68
N LYS A 41 5.78 12.85 -6.10
CA LYS A 41 6.92 12.15 -5.50
C LYS A 41 7.26 12.66 -4.10
N GLU A 42 6.62 13.74 -3.70
CA GLU A 42 6.68 14.31 -2.38
C GLU A 42 5.67 13.65 -1.43
N ASP A 43 4.69 12.89 -1.91
CA ASP A 43 3.62 12.36 -1.06
C ASP A 43 3.96 11.02 -0.39
N ILE A 44 3.43 10.85 0.82
CA ILE A 44 3.43 9.57 1.56
C ILE A 44 1.99 9.07 1.62
N VAL A 45 1.77 7.85 1.15
CA VAL A 45 0.45 7.21 1.12
C VAL A 45 0.38 6.14 2.19
N LEU A 46 -0.72 6.13 2.94
CA LEU A 46 -1.12 5.01 3.79
C LEU A 46 -2.27 4.28 3.09
N GLU A 47 -2.04 3.05 2.68
CA GLU A 47 -3.06 2.17 2.10
C GLU A 47 -3.53 1.16 3.16
N ILE A 48 -4.85 1.08 3.33
CA ILE A 48 -5.49 0.14 4.25
C ILE A 48 -5.99 -1.07 3.46
N GLY A 49 -5.52 -2.26 3.81
CA GLY A 49 -5.96 -3.50 3.16
C GLY A 49 -5.54 -3.57 1.69
N PRO A 50 -4.23 -3.62 1.39
CA PRO A 50 -3.72 -3.69 0.01
C PRO A 50 -4.20 -4.94 -0.75
N GLY A 51 -4.62 -6.00 -0.04
CA GLY A 51 -5.07 -7.22 -0.66
C GLY A 51 -3.95 -7.83 -1.54
N PRO A 52 -4.18 -8.07 -2.84
CA PRO A 52 -3.16 -8.55 -3.78
C PRO A 52 -2.10 -7.52 -4.18
N GLY A 53 -2.22 -6.27 -3.72
CA GLY A 53 -1.29 -5.17 -4.00
C GLY A 53 -1.49 -4.51 -5.37
N THR A 54 -2.63 -4.70 -6.02
CA THR A 54 -2.88 -4.10 -7.35
C THR A 54 -3.05 -2.59 -7.26
N LEU A 55 -3.73 -2.05 -6.25
CA LEU A 55 -3.79 -0.60 -6.05
C LEU A 55 -2.46 -0.05 -5.56
N THR A 56 -1.81 -0.74 -4.61
CA THR A 56 -0.45 -0.43 -4.13
C THR A 56 0.53 -0.17 -5.27
N ASP A 57 0.50 -0.98 -6.32
CA ASP A 57 1.30 -0.83 -7.54
C ASP A 57 1.10 0.54 -8.23
N HIS A 58 -0.17 0.96 -8.41
CA HIS A 58 -0.52 2.24 -9.02
C HIS A 58 -0.15 3.42 -8.13
N LEU A 59 -0.29 3.26 -6.82
CA LEU A 59 0.10 4.27 -5.83
C LEU A 59 1.62 4.44 -5.79
N ALA A 60 2.37 3.33 -5.72
CA ALA A 60 3.83 3.33 -5.67
C ALA A 60 4.49 3.91 -6.93
N ALA A 61 3.80 3.81 -8.08
CA ALA A 61 4.24 4.43 -9.32
C ALA A 61 4.25 5.97 -9.23
N GLN A 62 3.37 6.58 -8.43
CA GLN A 62 3.18 8.04 -8.36
C GLN A 62 3.75 8.65 -7.08
N ALA A 63 3.48 8.04 -5.93
CA ALA A 63 3.91 8.51 -4.62
C ALA A 63 5.44 8.44 -4.42
N GLY A 64 5.93 9.21 -3.45
CA GLY A 64 7.30 9.10 -2.93
C GLY A 64 7.49 7.91 -2.01
N ARG A 65 6.46 7.55 -1.23
CA ARG A 65 6.45 6.40 -0.33
C ARG A 65 5.04 5.85 -0.15
N VAL A 66 4.91 4.54 -0.01
CA VAL A 66 3.65 3.85 0.29
C VAL A 66 3.85 2.97 1.52
N ILE A 67 2.93 3.06 2.47
CA ILE A 67 2.84 2.19 3.64
C ILE A 67 1.52 1.44 3.50
N ALA A 68 1.58 0.13 3.32
CA ALA A 68 0.40 -0.70 3.19
C ALA A 68 0.23 -1.53 4.46
N VAL A 69 -0.91 -1.38 5.13
CA VAL A 69 -1.27 -2.13 6.34
C VAL A 69 -2.26 -3.22 5.97
N GLU A 70 -1.88 -4.47 6.17
CA GLU A 70 -2.70 -5.64 5.85
C GLU A 70 -2.99 -6.46 7.12
N LEU A 71 -4.25 -6.88 7.26
CA LEU A 71 -4.72 -7.65 8.41
C LEU A 71 -4.57 -9.16 8.18
N ASP A 72 -4.72 -9.64 6.95
CA ASP A 72 -4.58 -11.06 6.63
C ASP A 72 -3.10 -11.44 6.52
N ASN A 73 -2.55 -11.99 7.62
CA ASN A 73 -1.16 -12.48 7.71
C ASN A 73 -0.70 -13.33 6.49
N ARG A 74 -1.62 -14.04 5.84
CA ARG A 74 -1.31 -14.88 4.66
C ARG A 74 -0.86 -14.08 3.44
N LEU A 75 -1.18 -12.80 3.36
CA LEU A 75 -0.80 -11.90 2.27
C LEU A 75 0.53 -11.20 2.53
N ILE A 76 1.02 -11.18 3.77
CA ILE A 76 2.20 -10.39 4.16
C ILE A 76 3.45 -10.81 3.43
N GLU A 77 3.85 -12.08 3.54
CA GLU A 77 5.04 -12.59 2.85
C GLU A 77 4.90 -12.47 1.31
N PRO A 78 3.78 -12.87 0.67
CA PRO A 78 3.54 -12.63 -0.75
C PRO A 78 3.69 -11.17 -1.20
N LEU A 79 3.15 -10.22 -0.43
CA LEU A 79 3.25 -8.79 -0.71
C LEU A 79 4.69 -8.29 -0.54
N GLN A 80 5.38 -8.70 0.53
CA GLN A 80 6.79 -8.37 0.73
C GLN A 80 7.66 -8.86 -0.42
N GLN A 81 7.42 -10.08 -0.91
CA GLN A 81 8.11 -10.61 -2.09
C GLN A 81 7.80 -9.79 -3.36
N ARG A 82 6.53 -9.41 -3.57
CA ARG A 82 6.10 -8.59 -4.71
C ARG A 82 6.80 -7.23 -4.74
N PHE A 83 6.92 -6.58 -3.58
CA PHE A 83 7.45 -5.22 -3.45
C PHE A 83 8.92 -5.16 -3.05
N ALA A 84 9.63 -6.30 -2.99
CA ALA A 84 11.02 -6.37 -2.54
C ALA A 84 11.99 -5.46 -3.32
N ALA A 85 11.72 -5.20 -4.60
CA ALA A 85 12.51 -4.31 -5.45
C ALA A 85 12.11 -2.82 -5.35
N GLN A 86 11.12 -2.48 -4.52
CA GLN A 86 10.56 -1.14 -4.35
C GLN A 86 10.77 -0.70 -2.89
N PRO A 87 11.96 -0.19 -2.52
CA PRO A 87 12.30 0.12 -1.13
C PRO A 87 11.43 1.24 -0.52
N HIS A 88 10.74 2.01 -1.36
CA HIS A 88 9.78 3.03 -0.95
C HIS A 88 8.38 2.47 -0.65
N VAL A 89 8.16 1.15 -0.77
CA VAL A 89 6.93 0.47 -0.38
C VAL A 89 7.18 -0.36 0.86
N THR A 90 6.45 -0.06 1.94
CA THR A 90 6.52 -0.78 3.22
C THR A 90 5.25 -1.59 3.42
N ILE A 91 5.38 -2.89 3.65
CA ILE A 91 4.26 -3.77 3.99
C ILE A 91 4.28 -4.04 5.49
N LEU A 92 3.20 -3.66 6.19
CA LEU A 92 3.02 -3.85 7.62
C LEU A 92 1.86 -4.81 7.88
N HIS A 93 2.09 -5.76 8.78
CA HIS A 93 1.02 -6.62 9.29
C HIS A 93 0.37 -5.96 10.51
N GLY A 94 -0.94 -5.78 10.49
CA GLY A 94 -1.69 -5.30 11.65
C GLY A 94 -3.12 -4.92 11.34
N ASP A 95 -3.90 -4.73 12.40
CA ASP A 95 -5.23 -4.14 12.31
C ASP A 95 -5.12 -2.62 12.36
N ILE A 96 -5.56 -1.94 11.29
CA ILE A 96 -5.53 -0.48 11.25
C ILE A 96 -6.39 0.16 12.34
N LEU A 97 -7.40 -0.55 12.86
CA LEU A 97 -8.28 -0.08 13.92
C LEU A 97 -7.59 -0.11 15.28
N GLU A 98 -6.56 -0.95 15.45
CA GLU A 98 -5.75 -1.03 16.66
C GLU A 98 -4.48 -0.16 16.58
N LEU A 99 -4.01 0.09 15.36
CA LEU A 99 -2.88 0.97 15.11
C LEU A 99 -3.31 2.44 15.20
N ALA A 100 -2.34 3.33 15.44
CA ALA A 100 -2.54 4.78 15.38
C ALA A 100 -2.08 5.29 13.99
N PRO A 101 -2.98 5.57 13.03
CA PRO A 101 -2.59 5.90 11.66
C PRO A 101 -1.71 7.16 11.57
N GLY A 102 -2.02 8.17 12.40
CA GLY A 102 -1.21 9.38 12.49
C GLY A 102 0.24 9.10 12.92
N ALA A 103 0.44 8.20 13.88
CA ALA A 103 1.78 7.83 14.33
C ALA A 103 2.56 7.07 13.25
N LEU A 104 1.90 6.20 12.47
CA LEU A 104 2.52 5.49 11.34
C LEU A 104 3.01 6.46 10.27
N VAL A 105 2.17 7.43 9.90
CA VAL A 105 2.55 8.48 8.95
C VAL A 105 3.70 9.30 9.52
N GLU A 106 3.59 9.81 10.74
CA GLU A 106 4.63 10.64 11.36
C GLU A 106 5.98 9.92 11.45
N GLN A 107 5.96 8.62 11.70
CA GLN A 107 7.16 7.81 11.72
C GLN A 107 7.77 7.71 10.31
N ALA A 108 6.96 7.43 9.28
CA ALA A 108 7.45 7.38 7.90
C ALA A 108 7.93 8.73 7.37
N VAL A 109 7.28 9.83 7.77
CA VAL A 109 7.73 11.22 7.52
C VAL A 109 9.11 11.44 8.12
N ARG A 110 9.32 11.01 9.37
CA ARG A 110 10.62 11.12 10.06
C ARG A 110 11.70 10.30 9.36
N ASP A 111 11.38 9.08 8.96
CA ASP A 111 12.32 8.18 8.30
C ASP A 111 12.69 8.72 6.90
N GLY A 112 11.72 9.18 6.11
CA GLY A 112 11.96 9.79 4.80
C GLY A 112 12.75 11.10 4.86
N ARG A 113 12.57 11.93 5.91
CA ARG A 113 13.37 13.16 6.10
C ARG A 113 14.84 12.87 6.40
N ARG A 114 15.13 11.78 7.15
CA ARG A 114 16.52 11.36 7.41
C ARG A 114 17.23 10.91 6.14
N GLU A 115 16.49 10.33 5.21
CA GLU A 115 17.01 9.86 3.92
C GLU A 115 17.21 11.00 2.90
N THR A 116 16.39 12.07 2.94
CA THR A 116 16.31 13.08 1.86
C THR A 116 16.73 14.51 2.24
N GLY A 117 16.85 14.84 3.53
CA GLY A 117 17.19 16.20 3.99
C GLY A 117 16.11 17.27 3.71
N ALA A 118 14.89 16.88 3.32
CA ALA A 118 13.84 17.80 2.90
C ALA A 118 13.09 18.49 4.07
N SER A 119 12.78 19.78 3.90
CA SER A 119 12.29 20.69 4.97
C SER A 119 10.78 21.04 4.91
N ARG A 120 9.95 20.34 4.13
CA ARG A 120 8.51 20.68 3.99
C ARG A 120 7.55 19.65 4.59
N SER A 121 6.31 20.12 4.80
CA SER A 121 5.18 19.38 5.38
C SER A 121 4.69 18.32 4.42
N LEU A 122 4.73 17.06 4.86
CA LEU A 122 4.21 15.90 4.14
C LEU A 122 2.74 15.74 4.52
N VAL A 123 1.84 15.63 3.53
CA VAL A 123 0.40 15.43 3.78
C VAL A 123 0.07 13.96 3.53
N PRO A 124 -0.36 13.20 4.54
CA PRO A 124 -0.76 11.82 4.33
C PRO A 124 -2.09 11.74 3.58
N LEU A 125 -2.13 10.91 2.55
CA LEU A 125 -3.38 10.42 1.99
C LEU A 125 -3.65 9.02 2.55
N VAL A 126 -4.85 8.81 3.09
CA VAL A 126 -5.35 7.50 3.53
C VAL A 126 -6.31 7.00 2.45
N LEU A 127 -6.00 5.83 1.87
CA LEU A 127 -6.80 5.15 0.86
C LEU A 127 -7.27 3.79 1.35
#